data_AF-C4JEI0-F1
#
_entry.id   AF-C4JEI0-F1
#
_cell.length_a   1.000
_cell.length_b   1.000
_cell.length_c   1.000
_cell.angle_alpha   90.00
_cell.angle_beta   90.00
_cell.angle_gamma   90.00
#
_symmetry.space_group_name_H-M   'P 1'
#
loop_
_entity.id
_entity.type
_entity.pdbx_description
1 polymer ?
#
loop_
_entity_poly.entity_id
_entity_poly.type
_entity_poly.pdbx_seq_one_letter_code
_entity_poly.pdbx_strand_id
1 'polypeptide(L)' 'MALSFTVPSNYGNVVAIALGAIPFLGFVHGYITTGLRKAAGVPYPHSYATPDQCAKNVILHLPSHQLAIY' A
#
# COMPACT_ATOMS: atom_id res chain seq x y z
N MET A 1 11.40 6.01 33.58
CA MET A 1 11.93 6.90 32.53
C MET A 1 10.78 7.39 31.67
N ALA A 2 10.68 8.70 31.42
CA ALA A 2 9.77 9.26 30.43
C ALA A 2 10.58 9.74 29.23
N LEU A 3 10.17 9.34 28.02
CA LEU A 3 10.73 9.87 26.77
C LEU A 3 10.05 11.21 26.49
N SER A 4 10.82 12.30 26.61
CA SER A 4 10.38 13.65 26.25
C SER A 4 11.03 14.04 24.93
N PHE A 5 10.21 14.43 23.95
CA PHE A 5 10.65 14.87 22.63
C PHE A 5 10.23 16.33 22.42
N THR A 6 11.19 17.24 22.35
CA THR A 6 10.93 18.68 22.22
C THR A 6 10.76 19.05 20.75
N VAL A 7 9.57 19.52 20.39
CA VAL A 7 9.28 20.03 19.04
C VAL A 7 8.95 21.52 19.08
N PRO A 8 9.25 22.30 18.03
CA PRO A 8 8.81 23.68 17.93
C PRO A 8 7.28 23.80 17.98
N SER A 9 6.78 24.93 18.51
CA SER A 9 5.36 25.12 18.85
C SER A 9 4.37 24.93 17.68
N ASN A 10 4.83 25.10 16.44
CA ASN A 10 4.03 24.96 15.22
C ASN A 10 4.12 23.57 14.56
N TYR A 11 4.85 22.60 15.13
CA TYR A 11 5.11 21.29 14.51
C TYR A 11 4.10 20.20 14.89
N GLY A 12 3.08 20.50 15.70
CA GLY A 12 2.06 19.52 16.10
C GLY A 12 1.42 18.80 14.91
N ASN A 13 1.08 19.54 13.85
CA ASN A 13 0.50 18.98 12.63
C ASN A 13 1.48 18.04 11.89
N VAL A 14 2.76 18.37 11.88
CA VAL A 14 3.80 17.53 11.26
C VAL A 14 3.92 16.21 12.00
N VAL A 15 3.92 16.24 13.33
CA VAL A 15 3.97 15.02 14.16
C VAL A 15 2.73 14.17 13.95
N ALA A 16 1.54 14.78 13.89
CA ALA A 16 0.29 14.08 13.64
C ALA A 16 0.27 13.37 12.27
N ILE A 17 0.76 14.04 11.22
CA ILE A 17 0.86 13.45 9.88
C ILE A 17 1.90 12.32 9.87
N ALA A 18 3.08 12.56 10.44
CA ALA A 18 4.19 11.62 10.43
C ALA A 18 3.90 10.32 11.19
N LEU A 19 3.25 10.43 12.36
CA LEU A 19 2.97 9.26 13.22
C LEU A 19 1.56 8.69 13.05
N GLY A 20 0.63 9.47 12.49
CA GLY A 20 -0.74 9.03 12.26
C GLY A 20 -0.99 8.71 10.80
N ALA A 21 -1.04 9.74 9.96
CA ALA A 21 -1.53 9.62 8.59
C ALA A 21 -0.64 8.73 7.71
N ILE A 22 0.68 8.96 7.70
CA ILE A 22 1.62 8.19 6.85
C ILE A 22 1.61 6.69 7.18
N PRO A 23 1.82 6.25 8.42
CA PRO A 23 1.82 4.81 8.73
C PRO A 23 0.43 4.22 8.50
N PHE A 24 -0.65 4.93 8.82
CA PHE A 24 -2.00 4.45 8.56
C PHE A 24 -2.26 4.20 7.07
N LEU A 25 -1.89 5.15 6.19
CA LEU A 25 -1.99 4.97 4.74
C LEU A 25 -1.12 3.80 4.26
N GLY A 26 0.08 3.64 4.82
CA GLY A 26 0.95 2.50 4.55
C GLY A 26 0.31 1.16 4.93
N PHE A 27 -0.34 1.07 6.10
CA PHE A 27 -1.06 -0.12 6.54
C PHE A 27 -2.26 -0.44 5.64
N VAL A 28 -3.07 0.56 5.30
CA VAL A 28 -4.22 0.38 4.40
C VAL A 28 -3.77 -0.10 3.02
N HIS A 29 -2.74 0.54 2.46
CA HIS A 29 -2.16 0.12 1.19
C HIS A 29 -1.63 -1.32 1.25
N GLY A 30 -0.85 -1.65 2.29
CA GLY A 30 -0.30 -2.98 2.49
C GLY A 30 -1.40 -4.05 2.66
N TYR A 31 -2.46 -3.76 3.40
CA TYR A 31 -3.58 -4.67 3.61
C TYR A 31 -4.31 -4.99 2.30
N ILE A 32 -4.67 -3.95 1.54
CA ILE A 32 -5.38 -4.10 0.27
C ILE A 32 -4.51 -4.83 -0.76
N THR A 33 -3.28 -4.37 -0.97
CA THR A 33 -2.38 -4.97 -1.99
C THR A 33 -2.02 -6.42 -1.65
N THR A 34 -1.81 -6.75 -0.37
CA THR A 34 -1.56 -8.14 0.04
C THR A 34 -2.77 -9.03 -0.20
N GLY A 35 -3.98 -8.56 0.12
CA GLY A 35 -5.21 -9.30 -0.15
C GLY A 35 -5.40 -9.61 -1.63
N LEU A 36 -5.23 -8.59 -2.48
CA LEU A 36 -5.39 -8.72 -3.93
C LEU A 36 -4.31 -9.62 -4.55
N ARG A 37 -3.04 -9.46 -4.14
CA ARG A 37 -1.93 -10.31 -4.61
C ARG A 37 -2.16 -11.78 -4.27
N LYS A 38 -2.61 -12.07 -3.04
CA LYS A 38 -2.93 -13.44 -2.61
C LYS A 38 -4.08 -14.03 -3.42
N ALA A 39 -5.16 -13.27 -3.64
CA ALA A 39 -6.29 -13.72 -4.45
C ALA A 39 -5.91 -14.02 -5.91
N ALA A 40 -5.03 -13.19 -6.50
CA ALA A 40 -4.52 -13.38 -7.85
C ALA A 40 -3.41 -14.46 -7.96
N GLY A 41 -2.91 -14.98 -6.84
CA GLY A 41 -1.81 -15.95 -6.81
C GLY A 41 -0.47 -15.39 -7.28
N VAL A 42 -0.23 -14.08 -7.07
CA VAL A 42 1.01 -13.40 -7.46
C VAL A 42 2.02 -13.54 -6.31
N PRO A 43 3.12 -14.30 -6.48
CA PRO A 43 4.12 -14.49 -5.42
C PRO A 43 4.94 -13.22 -5.18
N TYR A 44 5.25 -12.93 -3.92
CA TYR A 44 6.26 -11.92 -3.60
C TYR A 44 7.67 -12.50 -3.91
N PRO A 45 8.64 -11.73 -4.44
CA PRO A 45 8.63 -10.29 -4.73
C PRO A 45 8.36 -9.96 -6.21
N HIS A 46 7.48 -10.70 -6.91
CA HIS A 46 7.20 -10.37 -8.31
C HIS A 46 6.48 -9.01 -8.38
N SER A 47 7.10 -8.06 -9.09
CA SER A 47 6.54 -6.74 -9.29
C SER A 47 5.36 -6.75 -10.25
N TYR A 48 5.38 -7.63 -11.26
CA TYR A 48 4.38 -7.73 -12.32
C TYR A 48 3.61 -9.05 -12.28
N ALA A 49 2.36 -9.01 -12.72
CA ALA A 49 1.48 -10.18 -12.81
C ALA A 49 1.27 -10.59 -14.28
N THR A 50 1.11 -11.88 -14.55
CA THR A 50 0.77 -12.35 -15.90
C THR A 50 -0.67 -11.94 -16.27
N PRO A 51 -1.03 -11.90 -17.56
CA PRO A 51 -2.41 -11.63 -18.00
C PRO A 51 -3.46 -12.49 -17.27
N ASP A 52 -3.15 -13.77 -17.05
CA ASP A 52 -4.04 -14.72 -16.38
C ASP A 52 -4.18 -14.46 -14.88
N GLN A 53 -3.15 -13.91 -14.23
CA GLN A 53 -3.19 -13.51 -12.83
C GLN A 53 -3.98 -12.21 -12.65
N CYS A 54 -3.87 -11.27 -13.60
CA CYS A 54 -4.67 -10.04 -13.62
C CYS A 54 -6.16 -10.33 -13.79
N ALA A 55 -6.53 -11.29 -14.66
CA ALA A 55 -7.93 -11.69 -14.87
C ALA A 55 -8.60 -12.26 -13.59
N LYS A 56 -7.82 -12.78 -12.64
CA LYS A 56 -8.31 -13.31 -11.36
C LYS A 56 -8.52 -12.22 -10.30
N ASN A 57 -8.05 -10.99 -10.54
CA ASN A 57 -8.23 -9.88 -9.62
C ASN A 57 -9.64 -9.29 -9.77
N VAL A 58 -10.45 -9.42 -8.72
CA VAL A 58 -11.87 -8.99 -8.71
C VAL A 58 -12.04 -7.46 -8.84
N ILE A 59 -11.05 -6.67 -8.42
CA ILE A 59 -11.13 -5.19 -8.47
C ILE A 59 -10.65 -4.64 -9.82
N LEU A 60 -9.70 -5.33 -10.45
CA LEU A 60 -9.07 -4.87 -11.68
C LEU A 60 -9.49 -5.78 -12.84
N HIS A 61 -10.71 -5.55 -13.35
CA HIS A 61 -11.09 -6.01 -14.69
C HIS A 61 -10.37 -5.13 -15.74
N LEU A 62 -9.03 -5.17 -15.73
CA LEU A 62 -8.19 -4.35 -16.58
C LEU A 62 -8.21 -4.90 -18.01
N PRO A 63 -8.48 -4.07 -19.03
CA PRO A 63 -8.36 -4.49 -20.41
C PRO A 63 -6.91 -4.90 -20.72
N SER A 64 -6.76 -5.90 -21.59
CA SER A 64 -5.50 -6.58 -21.91
C SER A 64 -4.33 -5.66 -22.31
N HIS A 65 -4.61 -4.41 -22.69
CA HIS A 65 -3.62 -3.43 -23.08
C HIS A 65 -2.87 -2.74 -21.92
N GLN A 66 -3.37 -2.82 -20.67
CA GLN A 66 -2.73 -2.20 -19.49
C GLN A 66 -1.93 -3.16 -18.61
N LEU A 67 -1.84 -4.44 -19.01
CA LEU A 67 -1.20 -5.52 -18.23
C LEU A 67 0.33 -5.38 -18.05
N ALA A 68 0.97 -4.46 -18.76
CA ALA A 68 2.43 -4.31 -18.77
C ALA A 68 2.96 -3.21 -17.83
N ILE A 69 2.08 -2.41 -17.21
CA ILE A 69 2.47 -1.18 -16.48
C ILE A 69 2.14 -1.28 -14.98
N TYR A 70 1.51 -2.38 -14.53
CA TYR A 70 1.22 -2.67 -13.13
C TYR A 70 1.79 -4.01 -12.67
#